data_AF-A0A3R7D4M8-F1
#
_entry.id   AF-A0A3R7D4M8-F1
#
_cell.length_a   1.000
_cell.length_b   1.000
_cell.length_c   1.000
_cell.angle_alpha   90.00
_cell.angle_beta   90.00
_cell.angle_gamma   90.00
#
_symmetry.space_group_name_H-M   'P 1'
#
loop_
_entity.id
_entity.type
_entity.pdbx_description
1 polymer ?
#
loop_
_entity_poly.entity_id
_entity_poly.type
_entity_poly.pdbx_seq_one_letter_code
_entity_poly.pdbx_strand_id
1 'polypeptide(L)'
;TALPLDYRVWFMKRCLDALNGIEASDFEEAKRLAEDAPIRVSGVTVETRPDWCMEKHVDEMLWLGVTRVELGVQTVYEDVYRLIERGHGLEEVVEATRIARDAGLKITYHLMPCLPGSDPGRDLEMFRTVFRDPDLRPDALKIYPCLVIEGTKLHEMW
;
A
#
# COMPACT_ATOMS: atom_id res chain seq x y z
N THR A 1 7.19 -2.06 -4.90
CA THR A 1 7.68 -0.80 -5.49
C THR A 1 9.18 -0.63 -5.34
N ALA A 2 9.79 -0.95 -4.19
CA ALA A 2 11.23 -0.78 -3.96
C ALA A 2 12.20 -1.72 -4.69
N LEU A 3 11.70 -2.83 -5.25
CA LEU A 3 12.54 -3.76 -6.01
C LEU A 3 12.81 -3.23 -7.43
N PRO A 4 13.93 -3.65 -8.07
CA PRO A 4 14.22 -3.35 -9.46
C PRO A 4 13.01 -3.60 -10.39
N LEU A 5 12.84 -2.72 -11.39
CA LEU A 5 11.66 -2.76 -12.26
C LEU A 5 11.57 -4.08 -13.04
N ASP A 6 12.68 -4.58 -13.57
CA ASP A 6 12.78 -5.88 -14.26
C ASP A 6 12.26 -7.03 -13.41
N TYR A 7 12.61 -7.08 -12.11
CA TYR A 7 12.08 -8.07 -11.19
C TYR A 7 10.57 -7.92 -10.98
N ARG A 8 10.07 -6.68 -10.84
CA ARG A 8 8.63 -6.41 -10.66
C ARG A 8 7.83 -6.82 -11.90
N VAL A 9 8.33 -6.52 -13.09
CA VAL A 9 7.75 -6.93 -14.37
C VAL A 9 7.71 -8.45 -14.46
N TRP A 10 8.84 -9.10 -14.19
CA TRP A 10 8.94 -10.56 -14.19
C TRP A 10 7.93 -11.18 -13.21
N PHE A 11 7.85 -10.67 -11.99
CA PHE A 11 6.93 -11.18 -10.97
C PHE A 11 5.48 -11.09 -11.43
N MET A 12 5.05 -9.92 -11.91
CA MET A 12 3.70 -9.70 -12.40
C MET A 12 3.38 -10.56 -13.62
N LYS A 13 4.32 -10.70 -14.55
CA LYS A 13 4.20 -11.62 -15.69
C LYS A 13 3.96 -13.04 -15.22
N ARG A 14 4.74 -13.55 -14.26
CA ARG A 14 4.59 -14.92 -13.75
C ARG A 14 3.25 -15.15 -13.05
N CYS A 15 2.71 -14.14 -12.37
CA CYS A 15 1.36 -14.21 -11.82
C CYS A 15 0.30 -14.35 -12.93
N LEU A 16 0.42 -13.57 -14.01
CA LEU A 16 -0.50 -13.67 -15.16
C LEU A 16 -0.34 -15.01 -15.89
N ASP A 17 0.89 -15.45 -16.18
CA ASP A 17 1.16 -16.74 -16.82
C ASP A 17 0.49 -17.89 -16.05
N ALA A 18 0.57 -17.88 -14.72
CA ALA A 18 -0.03 -18.90 -13.87
C ALA A 18 -1.56 -18.93 -13.97
N LEU A 19 -2.21 -17.77 -14.11
CA LEU A 19 -3.67 -17.66 -14.24
C LEU A 19 -4.14 -17.93 -15.67
N ASN A 20 -3.34 -17.55 -16.66
CA ASN A 20 -3.57 -17.83 -18.07
C ASN A 20 -3.38 -19.32 -18.40
N GLY A 21 -2.54 -20.02 -17.63
CA GLY A 21 -2.16 -21.42 -17.87
C GLY A 21 -1.17 -21.59 -19.03
N ILE A 22 -0.57 -20.49 -19.51
CA ILE A 22 0.38 -20.46 -20.63
C ILE A 22 1.51 -19.50 -20.26
N GLU A 23 2.75 -19.87 -20.62
CA GLU A 23 3.91 -19.00 -20.47
C GLU A 23 4.02 -18.03 -21.65
N ALA A 24 3.74 -16.74 -21.41
CA ALA A 24 3.91 -15.70 -22.41
C ALA A 24 5.40 -15.41 -22.70
N SER A 25 5.71 -14.81 -23.84
CA SER A 25 7.08 -14.38 -24.18
C SER A 25 7.50 -13.12 -23.41
N ASP A 26 6.58 -12.17 -23.22
CA ASP A 26 6.79 -10.94 -22.48
C ASP A 26 5.57 -10.54 -21.64
N PHE A 27 5.66 -9.42 -20.92
CA PHE A 27 4.59 -8.96 -20.03
C PHE A 27 3.37 -8.41 -20.79
N GLU A 28 3.56 -7.78 -21.95
CA GLU A 28 2.44 -7.25 -22.73
C GLU A 28 1.65 -8.38 -23.42
N GLU A 29 2.32 -9.46 -23.82
CA GLU A 29 1.63 -10.68 -24.22
C GLU A 29 0.88 -11.31 -23.04
N ALA A 30 1.48 -11.40 -21.84
CA ALA A 30 0.80 -11.93 -20.68
C ALA A 30 -0.48 -11.15 -20.33
N LYS A 31 -0.46 -9.81 -20.46
CA LYS A 31 -1.63 -8.95 -20.29
C LYS A 31 -2.70 -9.23 -21.35
N ARG A 32 -2.34 -9.27 -22.63
CA ARG A 32 -3.28 -9.60 -23.72
C ARG A 32 -3.91 -10.97 -23.55
N LEU A 33 -3.15 -11.98 -23.15
CA LEU A 33 -3.70 -13.32 -22.87
C LEU A 33 -4.66 -13.29 -21.68
N ALA A 34 -4.37 -12.51 -20.65
CA ALA A 34 -5.26 -12.36 -19.49
C ALA A 34 -6.60 -11.70 -19.83
N GLU A 35 -6.64 -10.86 -20.88
CA GLU A 35 -7.86 -10.24 -21.41
C GLU A 35 -8.81 -11.22 -22.10
N ASP A 36 -8.40 -12.46 -22.42
CA ASP A 36 -9.27 -13.54 -22.92
C ASP A 36 -9.22 -14.86 -22.11
N ALA A 37 -8.41 -14.91 -21.05
CA ALA A 37 -8.28 -16.09 -20.19
C ALA A 37 -9.60 -16.50 -19.50
N PRO A 38 -9.84 -17.82 -19.32
CA PRO A 38 -11.00 -18.34 -18.57
C PRO A 38 -11.07 -17.85 -17.11
N ILE A 39 -9.91 -17.64 -16.47
CA ILE A 39 -9.79 -17.07 -15.13
C ILE A 39 -9.38 -15.59 -15.28
N ARG A 40 -10.30 -14.70 -14.92
CA ARG A 40 -10.15 -13.25 -15.11
C ARG A 40 -9.48 -12.59 -13.91
N VAL A 41 -8.47 -11.76 -14.17
CA VAL A 41 -7.89 -10.86 -13.16
C VAL A 41 -8.68 -9.55 -13.15
N SER A 42 -9.68 -9.45 -12.28
CA SER A 42 -10.54 -8.26 -12.17
C SER A 42 -9.90 -7.12 -11.36
N GLY A 43 -8.79 -7.38 -10.66
CA GLY A 43 -8.06 -6.35 -9.94
C GLY A 43 -6.75 -6.87 -9.35
N VAL A 44 -5.74 -6.00 -9.40
CA VAL A 44 -4.46 -6.18 -8.72
C VAL A 44 -4.38 -5.16 -7.61
N THR A 45 -4.04 -5.63 -6.40
CA THR A 45 -3.78 -4.77 -5.23
C THR A 45 -2.32 -4.87 -4.87
N VAL A 46 -1.66 -3.73 -4.67
CA VAL A 46 -0.26 -3.67 -4.20
C VAL A 46 -0.19 -2.92 -2.88
N GLU A 47 0.59 -3.46 -1.94
CA GLU A 47 0.88 -2.81 -0.68
C GLU A 47 2.23 -2.09 -0.80
N THR A 48 2.29 -0.84 -0.33
CA THR A 48 3.50 -0.02 -0.41
C THR A 48 3.60 0.93 0.77
N ARG A 49 4.81 1.45 1.00
CA ARG A 49 4.99 2.61 1.87
C ARG A 49 4.59 3.89 1.13
N PRO A 50 4.09 4.92 1.82
CA PRO A 50 3.76 6.22 1.24
C PRO A 50 4.88 6.85 0.41
N ASP A 51 6.13 6.85 0.92
CA ASP A 51 7.31 7.37 0.22
C ASP A 51 7.66 6.63 -1.09
N TRP A 52 7.07 5.45 -1.31
CA TRP A 52 7.19 4.65 -2.53
C TRP A 52 5.92 4.68 -3.39
N CYS A 53 5.08 5.70 -3.23
CA CYS A 53 3.84 5.91 -3.97
C CYS A 53 3.77 7.31 -4.64
N MET A 54 4.95 7.86 -4.95
CA MET A 54 5.11 9.08 -5.78
C MET A 54 4.79 8.84 -7.26
N GLU A 55 4.70 9.90 -8.07
CA GLU A 55 4.25 9.88 -9.48
C GLU A 55 4.88 8.74 -10.29
N LYS A 56 6.22 8.67 -10.31
CA LYS A 56 6.95 7.61 -11.03
C LYS A 56 6.51 6.19 -10.65
N HIS A 57 6.19 5.97 -9.37
CA HIS A 57 5.80 4.65 -8.87
C HIS A 57 4.36 4.34 -9.26
N VAL A 58 3.48 5.34 -9.26
CA VAL A 58 2.09 5.19 -9.67
C VAL A 58 1.99 4.94 -11.18
N ASP A 59 2.79 5.60 -12.00
CA ASP A 59 2.88 5.32 -13.44
C ASP A 59 3.26 3.86 -13.70
N GLU A 60 4.26 3.35 -12.97
CA GLU A 60 4.65 1.94 -13.05
C GLU A 60 3.54 1.00 -12.56
N MET A 61 2.84 1.35 -11.48
CA MET A 61 1.69 0.57 -10.98
C MET A 61 0.59 0.48 -12.03
N LEU A 62 0.23 1.59 -12.67
CA LEU A 62 -0.77 1.61 -13.74
C LEU A 62 -0.35 0.73 -14.92
N TRP A 63 0.92 0.84 -15.36
CA TRP A 63 1.45 0.00 -16.43
C TRP A 63 1.40 -1.51 -16.10
N LEU A 64 1.67 -1.85 -14.84
CA LEU A 64 1.56 -3.21 -14.29
C LEU A 64 0.11 -3.71 -14.11
N GLY A 65 -0.91 -2.90 -14.38
CA GLY A 65 -2.31 -3.27 -14.25
C GLY A 65 -2.85 -3.21 -12.81
N VAL A 66 -2.20 -2.43 -11.93
CA VAL A 66 -2.67 -2.20 -10.57
C VAL A 66 -3.97 -1.41 -10.58
N THR A 67 -4.91 -1.81 -9.73
CA THR A 67 -6.24 -1.18 -9.59
C THR A 67 -6.48 -0.59 -8.20
N ARG A 68 -5.67 -1.01 -7.22
CA ARG A 68 -5.76 -0.57 -5.83
C ARG A 68 -4.38 -0.52 -5.20
N VAL A 69 -4.11 0.53 -4.45
CA VAL A 69 -2.92 0.65 -3.62
C VAL A 69 -3.33 0.62 -2.15
N GLU A 70 -2.53 -0.05 -1.33
CA GLU A 70 -2.65 0.00 0.11
C GLU A 70 -1.43 0.67 0.72
N LEU A 71 -1.67 1.77 1.42
CA LEU A 71 -0.65 2.60 2.01
C LEU A 71 -0.47 2.23 3.48
N GLY A 72 0.77 1.89 3.82
CA GLY A 72 1.18 1.62 5.19
C GLY A 72 1.28 2.90 6.03
N VAL A 73 0.14 3.57 6.29
CA VAL A 73 0.05 4.82 7.05
C VAL A 73 0.31 4.58 8.53
N GLN A 74 -0.29 3.57 9.13
CA GLN A 74 -0.20 3.17 10.54
C GLN A 74 -0.78 4.20 11.54
N THR A 75 -0.35 5.45 11.46
CA THR A 75 -0.80 6.55 12.32
C THR A 75 -0.83 7.88 11.57
N VAL A 76 -1.33 8.95 12.16
CA VAL A 76 -1.24 10.32 11.59
C VAL A 76 -0.35 11.24 12.42
N TYR A 77 0.34 10.67 13.42
CA TYR A 77 1.10 11.42 14.40
C TYR A 77 2.60 11.36 14.13
N GLU A 78 3.19 12.53 13.87
CA GLU A 78 4.62 12.70 13.58
C GLU A 78 5.55 12.22 14.72
N ASP A 79 5.15 12.41 15.97
CA ASP A 79 5.89 11.91 17.14
C ASP A 79 5.92 10.38 17.19
N VAL A 80 4.80 9.73 16.87
CA VAL A 80 4.72 8.26 16.81
C VAL A 80 5.56 7.73 15.65
N TYR A 81 5.53 8.37 14.47
CA TYR A 81 6.38 8.00 13.34
C TYR A 81 7.87 8.00 13.67
N ARG A 82 8.34 9.04 14.38
CA ARG A 82 9.72 9.12 14.84
C ARG A 82 10.05 8.02 15.84
N LEU A 83 9.17 7.76 16.79
CA LEU A 83 9.38 6.76 17.83
C LEU A 83 9.52 5.34 17.27
N ILE A 84 8.71 4.98 16.26
CA ILE A 84 8.74 3.66 15.63
C ILE A 84 9.68 3.58 14.43
N GLU A 85 10.47 4.63 14.16
CA GLU A 85 11.41 4.72 13.04
C GLU A 85 10.74 4.40 11.69
N ARG A 86 9.55 4.97 11.45
CA ARG A 86 8.69 4.61 10.31
C ARG A 86 9.35 4.87 8.94
N GLY A 87 10.15 5.94 8.86
CA GLY A 87 10.91 6.32 7.67
C GLY A 87 10.15 7.15 6.64
N HIS A 88 8.94 7.64 6.96
CA HIS A 88 8.19 8.67 6.24
C HIS A 88 7.39 9.51 7.24
N GLY A 89 6.92 10.68 6.84
CA GLY A 89 6.02 11.55 7.61
C GLY A 89 4.59 11.53 7.10
N LEU A 90 3.78 12.47 7.60
CA LEU A 90 2.41 12.68 7.17
C LEU A 90 2.34 13.34 5.78
N GLU A 91 3.33 14.16 5.44
CA GLU A 91 3.42 14.82 4.12
C GLU A 91 3.45 13.79 2.99
N GLU A 92 4.27 12.73 3.10
CA GLU A 92 4.30 11.67 2.09
C GLU A 92 3.00 10.88 2.03
N VAL A 93 2.25 10.77 3.13
CA VAL A 93 0.92 10.12 3.14
C VAL A 93 -0.08 10.94 2.33
N VAL A 94 -0.13 12.25 2.59
CA VAL A 94 -1.00 13.19 1.87
C VAL A 94 -0.68 13.16 0.37
N GLU A 95 0.60 13.29 0.03
CA GLU A 95 1.02 13.34 -1.37
C GLU A 95 0.79 12.02 -2.11
N ALA A 96 1.14 10.89 -1.49
CA ALA A 96 0.84 9.56 -2.05
C ALA A 96 -0.66 9.35 -2.28
N THR A 97 -1.50 9.84 -1.37
CA THR A 97 -2.96 9.73 -1.46
C THR A 97 -3.49 10.58 -2.60
N ARG A 98 -3.02 11.82 -2.74
CA ARG A 98 -3.39 12.71 -3.83
C ARG A 98 -3.01 12.10 -5.18
N ILE A 99 -1.75 11.69 -5.36
CA ILE A 99 -1.26 11.11 -6.61
C ILE A 99 -2.04 9.84 -6.97
N ALA A 100 -2.23 8.91 -6.03
CA ALA A 100 -2.96 7.67 -6.29
C ALA A 100 -4.43 7.94 -6.67
N ARG A 101 -5.06 8.94 -6.02
CA ARG A 101 -6.45 9.31 -6.29
C ARG A 101 -6.61 9.96 -7.66
N ASP A 102 -5.71 10.90 -7.99
CA ASP A 102 -5.70 11.59 -9.29
C ASP A 102 -5.44 10.60 -10.44
N ALA A 103 -4.68 9.53 -10.17
CA ALA A 103 -4.47 8.41 -11.10
C ALA A 103 -5.63 7.41 -11.19
N GLY A 104 -6.70 7.59 -10.39
CA GLY A 104 -7.88 6.72 -10.41
C GLY A 104 -7.71 5.37 -9.69
N LEU A 105 -6.66 5.21 -8.87
CA LEU A 105 -6.49 4.02 -8.02
C LEU A 105 -7.42 4.08 -6.81
N LYS A 106 -7.93 2.92 -6.39
CA LYS A 106 -8.56 2.78 -5.07
C LYS A 106 -7.48 2.83 -3.98
N ILE A 107 -7.79 3.45 -2.86
CA ILE A 107 -6.82 3.69 -1.77
C ILE A 107 -7.31 3.03 -0.48
N THR A 108 -6.51 2.12 0.06
CA THR A 108 -6.70 1.55 1.40
C THR A 108 -5.62 2.09 2.32
N TYR A 109 -5.98 2.56 3.52
CA TYR A 109 -4.98 2.79 4.57
C TYR A 109 -4.88 1.59 5.50
N HIS A 110 -3.64 1.21 5.83
CA HIS A 110 -3.38 0.39 7.01
C HIS A 110 -3.29 1.32 8.21
N LEU A 111 -4.09 1.09 9.24
CA LEU A 111 -4.04 1.86 10.49
C LEU A 111 -3.81 0.91 11.67
N MET A 112 -2.92 1.31 12.58
CA MET A 112 -2.50 0.52 13.72
C MET A 112 -2.76 1.26 15.03
N PRO A 113 -3.85 0.96 15.76
CA PRO A 113 -4.00 1.42 17.13
C PRO A 113 -3.02 0.70 18.06
N CYS A 114 -2.84 1.23 19.27
CA CYS A 114 -1.94 0.71 20.32
C CYS A 114 -0.45 0.77 19.96
N LEU A 115 -0.04 1.65 19.05
CA LEU A 115 1.38 1.88 18.79
C LEU A 115 2.09 2.53 19.99
N PRO A 116 3.39 2.29 20.21
CA PRO A 116 4.18 3.00 21.20
C PRO A 116 4.00 4.52 21.08
N GLY A 117 3.81 5.20 22.20
CA GLY A 117 3.56 6.66 22.22
C GLY A 117 2.13 7.10 21.90
N SER A 118 1.23 6.16 21.59
CA SER A 118 -0.22 6.42 21.48
C SER A 118 -0.99 5.96 22.71
N ASP A 119 -2.26 6.34 22.78
CA ASP A 119 -3.24 5.91 23.78
C ASP A 119 -4.63 5.78 23.12
N PRO A 120 -5.61 5.11 23.76
CA PRO A 120 -6.92 4.89 23.16
C PRO A 120 -7.66 6.18 22.73
N GLY A 121 -7.42 7.30 23.40
CA GLY A 121 -7.98 8.60 23.05
C GLY A 121 -7.36 9.17 21.77
N ARG A 122 -6.02 9.11 21.67
CA ARG A 122 -5.28 9.46 20.45
C ARG A 122 -5.65 8.56 19.27
N ASP A 123 -5.77 7.26 19.49
CA ASP A 123 -6.15 6.32 18.43
C ASP A 123 -7.56 6.63 17.90
N LEU A 124 -8.52 6.91 18.78
CA LEU A 124 -9.87 7.31 18.36
C LEU A 124 -9.86 8.63 17.57
N GLU A 125 -9.06 9.60 17.99
CA GLU A 125 -8.94 10.87 17.26
C GLU A 125 -8.24 10.70 15.92
N MET A 126 -7.22 9.84 15.81
CA MET A 126 -6.61 9.45 14.54
C MET A 126 -7.67 8.95 13.55
N PHE A 127 -8.52 8.00 13.94
CA PHE A 127 -9.58 7.51 13.05
C PHE A 127 -10.54 8.62 12.62
N ARG A 128 -10.89 9.56 13.52
CA ARG A 128 -11.72 10.72 13.17
C ARG A 128 -11.01 11.65 12.18
N THR A 129 -9.73 11.94 12.40
CA THR A 129 -8.91 12.78 11.52
C THR A 129 -8.85 12.20 10.12
N VAL A 130 -8.56 10.89 9.98
CA VAL A 130 -8.46 10.21 8.68
C VAL A 130 -9.70 10.40 7.80
N PHE A 131 -10.90 10.48 8.39
CA PHE A 131 -12.14 10.71 7.63
C PHE A 131 -12.57 12.18 7.54
N ARG A 132 -12.12 13.04 8.46
CA ARG A 132 -12.47 14.47 8.47
C ARG A 132 -11.58 15.28 7.55
N ASP A 133 -10.28 15.00 7.58
CA ASP A 133 -9.27 15.69 6.81
C ASP A 133 -9.45 15.40 5.30
N PRO A 134 -9.70 16.41 4.45
CA PRO A 134 -9.87 16.21 3.02
C PRO A 134 -8.64 15.60 2.33
N ASP A 135 -7.45 15.74 2.91
CA ASP A 135 -6.19 15.31 2.31
C ASP A 135 -5.92 13.80 2.51
N LEU A 136 -6.74 13.11 3.30
CA LEU A 136 -6.60 11.68 3.63
C LEU A 136 -7.74 10.84 3.03
N ARG A 137 -8.90 10.78 3.69
CA ARG A 137 -10.15 10.12 3.26
C ARG A 137 -9.96 8.88 2.37
N PRO A 138 -9.29 7.82 2.85
CA PRO A 138 -9.11 6.61 2.06
C PRO A 138 -10.46 5.95 1.77
N ASP A 139 -10.52 5.16 0.70
CA ASP A 139 -11.75 4.45 0.31
C ASP A 139 -12.03 3.25 1.22
N ALA A 140 -10.99 2.71 1.86
CA ALA A 140 -11.07 1.60 2.80
C ALA A 140 -10.00 1.68 3.90
N LEU A 141 -10.26 0.99 5.01
CA LEU A 141 -9.30 0.78 6.09
C LEU A 141 -9.00 -0.70 6.27
N LYS A 142 -7.73 -1.02 6.56
CA LYS A 142 -7.32 -2.26 7.21
C LYS A 142 -6.79 -1.91 8.60
N ILE A 143 -7.45 -2.42 9.63
CA ILE A 143 -7.13 -2.09 11.02
C ILE A 143 -6.31 -3.23 11.63
N TYR A 144 -5.11 -2.92 12.08
CA TYR A 144 -4.17 -3.88 12.66
C TYR A 144 -3.84 -3.48 14.10
N PRO A 145 -4.47 -4.08 15.12
CA PRO A 145 -4.05 -3.85 16.50
C PRO A 145 -2.57 -4.16 16.67
N CYS A 146 -1.79 -3.25 17.27
CA CYS A 146 -0.37 -3.47 17.51
C CYS A 146 -0.19 -4.65 18.50
N LEU A 147 0.64 -5.62 18.13
CA LEU A 147 0.93 -6.81 18.92
C LEU A 147 2.42 -6.86 19.25
N VAL A 148 2.73 -7.26 20.49
CA VAL A 148 4.11 -7.58 20.90
C VAL A 148 4.41 -9.00 20.47
N ILE A 149 5.33 -9.16 19.51
CA ILE A 149 5.75 -10.46 18.97
C ILE A 149 7.19 -10.72 19.38
N GLU A 150 7.46 -11.92 19.90
CA GLU A 150 8.80 -12.33 20.33
C GLU A 150 9.84 -12.13 19.21
N GLY A 151 11.01 -11.60 19.58
CA GLY A 151 12.12 -11.33 18.64
C GLY A 151 11.98 -10.04 17.83
N THR A 152 10.96 -9.20 18.11
CA THR A 152 10.82 -7.87 17.49
C THR A 152 11.36 -6.76 18.40
N LYS A 153 11.70 -5.60 17.80
CA LYS A 153 12.09 -4.40 18.57
C LYS A 153 11.04 -3.99 19.60
N LEU A 154 9.76 -4.19 19.28
CA LEU A 154 8.67 -3.90 20.22
C LEU A 154 8.69 -4.84 21.44
N HIS A 155 9.11 -6.09 21.26
CA HIS A 155 9.29 -7.02 22.37
C HIS A 155 10.46 -6.63 23.29
N GLU A 156 11.53 -6.04 22.74
CA GLU A 156 12.64 -5.50 23.55
C GLU A 156 12.22 -4.27 24.37
N MET A 157 11.18 -3.56 23.94
CA MET A 157 10.64 -2.38 24.62
C MET A 157 9.62 -2.72 25.72
N TRP A 158 9.05 -3.93 25.71
CA TRP A 158 7.96 -4.37 26.59
C TRP A 158 8.51 -4.96 27.90
#